data_AF-A0AAE3ZE97-F1
#
_entry.id   AF-A0AAE3ZE97-F1
#
_cell.length_a   1.000
_cell.length_b   1.000
_cell.length_c   1.000
_cell.angle_alpha   90.00
_cell.angle_beta   90.00
_cell.angle_gamma   90.00
#
_symmetry.space_group_name_H-M   'P 1'
#
loop_
_entity.id
_entity.type
_entity.pdbx_description
1 polymer ?
#
loop_
_entity_poly.entity_id
_entity_poly.type
_entity_poly.pdbx_seq_one_letter_code
_entity_poly.pdbx_strand_id
1 'polypeptide(L)'
;MLTGDGAAGAPQHGPFVDYAAFMARRPTAEAVNPAVTELFTITRGPAERNRSHHPATIPDGLTARPFQALRTLVLPTVEHLGLTHDSGRHEHRWIDTHDHSWARLTPQGVDHADSAEHGHSLYATMIELHTQWEQHGRPEITRYGLTVHPDGTHLLWLDTPECIVRTLEPLPPVSARSEGNIPEHRGIP
;
A
#
# COMPACT_ATOMS: atom_id res chain seq x y z
N MET A 1 10.27 -6.55 20.29
CA MET A 1 9.84 -7.40 21.42
C MET A 1 8.51 -6.85 21.88
N LEU A 2 7.43 -7.61 21.79
CA LEU A 2 6.13 -7.17 22.31
C LEU A 2 6.15 -7.39 23.83
N THR A 3 5.94 -6.34 24.59
CA THR A 3 5.81 -6.39 26.06
C THR A 3 4.32 -6.40 26.38
N GLY A 4 3.90 -7.24 27.32
CA GLY A 4 2.52 -7.31 27.79
C GLY A 4 2.50 -7.32 29.32
N ASP A 5 1.44 -6.77 29.92
CA ASP A 5 1.26 -6.61 31.38
C ASP A 5 1.08 -7.93 32.16
N GLY A 6 1.43 -9.08 31.58
CA GLY A 6 1.44 -10.38 32.26
C GLY A 6 0.07 -10.96 32.65
N ALA A 7 -1.02 -10.19 32.51
CA ALA A 7 -2.38 -10.69 32.68
C ALA A 7 -2.84 -11.45 31.42
N ALA A 8 -3.38 -12.66 31.60
CA ALA A 8 -3.97 -13.44 30.52
C ALA A 8 -5.09 -12.62 29.85
N GLY A 9 -4.92 -12.29 28.57
CA GLY A 9 -5.88 -11.47 27.81
C GLY A 9 -5.60 -9.96 27.79
N ALA A 10 -4.46 -9.49 28.32
CA ALA A 10 -4.04 -8.10 28.11
C ALA A 10 -3.53 -7.88 26.67
N PRO A 11 -3.75 -6.68 26.08
CA PRO A 11 -3.16 -6.33 24.79
C PRO A 11 -1.64 -6.36 24.87
N GLN A 12 -1.00 -6.81 23.79
CA GLN A 12 0.46 -6.85 23.66
C GLN A 12 0.91 -5.67 22.81
N HIS A 13 1.97 -4.98 23.19
CA HIS A 13 2.47 -3.86 22.40
C HIS A 13 3.99 -3.80 22.32
N GLY A 14 4.52 -3.17 21.28
CA GLY A 14 5.95 -2.94 21.17
C GLY A 14 6.34 -2.13 19.95
N PRO A 15 7.48 -1.42 20.01
CA PRO A 15 7.99 -0.67 18.88
C PRO A 15 8.52 -1.61 17.80
N PHE A 16 8.53 -1.12 16.56
CA PHE A 16 9.30 -1.76 15.52
C PHE A 16 10.79 -1.53 15.76
N VAL A 17 11.58 -2.61 15.62
CA VAL A 17 13.02 -2.58 15.96
C VAL A 17 13.90 -2.28 14.74
N ASP A 18 13.43 -2.59 13.54
CA ASP A 18 14.12 -2.32 12.27
C ASP A 18 13.15 -2.56 11.09
N TYR A 19 13.55 -2.15 9.88
CA TYR A 19 12.91 -2.50 8.61
C TYR A 19 12.83 -4.01 8.39
N ALA A 20 13.77 -4.80 8.91
CA ALA A 20 13.74 -6.27 8.82
C ALA A 20 12.57 -6.90 9.61
N ALA A 21 11.96 -6.17 10.56
CA ALA A 21 10.71 -6.58 11.20
C ALA A 21 9.50 -6.49 10.25
N PHE A 22 9.65 -5.82 9.10
CA PHE A 22 8.69 -5.73 8.00
C PHE A 22 9.17 -6.56 6.81
N MET A 23 9.07 -7.87 6.90
CA MET A 23 9.01 -8.64 5.65
C MET A 23 7.62 -8.43 5.07
N ALA A 24 7.53 -7.75 3.92
CA ALA A 24 6.37 -7.86 3.05
C ALA A 24 6.02 -9.35 2.94
N ARG A 25 4.73 -9.69 3.09
CA ARG A 25 4.28 -11.09 3.14
C ARG A 25 5.00 -11.86 2.04
N ARG A 26 5.75 -12.90 2.43
CA ARG A 26 6.17 -13.88 1.43
C ARG A 26 4.88 -14.45 0.85
N PRO A 27 4.73 -14.50 -0.48
CA PRO A 27 3.63 -15.22 -1.08
C PRO A 27 3.61 -16.64 -0.47
N THR A 28 2.53 -16.97 0.22
CA THR A 28 2.25 -18.36 0.59
C THR A 28 2.01 -19.13 -0.71
N ALA A 29 2.19 -20.45 -0.73
CA ALA A 29 2.01 -21.24 -1.96
C ALA A 29 0.62 -21.06 -2.62
N GLU A 30 -0.39 -20.61 -1.87
CA GLU A 30 -1.72 -20.23 -2.35
C GLU A 30 -1.84 -18.77 -2.83
N ALA A 31 -0.96 -17.87 -2.40
CA ALA A 31 -0.91 -16.48 -2.86
C ALA A 31 0.09 -16.37 -4.00
N VAL A 32 -0.32 -16.67 -5.23
CA VAL A 32 0.47 -16.32 -6.40
C VAL A 32 0.53 -14.80 -6.46
N ASN A 33 1.69 -14.22 -6.18
CA ASN A 33 1.90 -12.80 -6.46
C ASN A 33 1.77 -12.66 -7.98
N PRO A 34 0.79 -11.90 -8.50
CA PRO A 34 0.65 -11.71 -9.94
C PRO A 34 1.99 -11.26 -10.51
N ALA A 35 2.39 -11.85 -11.63
CA ALA A 35 3.63 -11.44 -12.28
C ALA A 35 3.57 -9.93 -12.52
N VAL A 36 4.68 -9.21 -12.41
CA VAL A 36 4.75 -7.75 -12.64
C VAL A 36 4.07 -7.37 -13.97
N THR A 37 4.16 -8.23 -14.99
CA THR A 37 3.49 -8.09 -16.30
C THR A 37 1.96 -8.11 -16.22
N GLU A 38 1.37 -8.90 -15.34
CA GLU A 38 -0.07 -8.97 -15.10
C GLU A 38 -0.57 -7.70 -14.42
N LEU A 39 0.09 -7.27 -13.33
CA LEU A 39 -0.21 -5.99 -12.65
C LEU A 39 -0.11 -4.80 -13.60
N PHE A 40 0.89 -4.83 -14.47
CA PHE A 40 1.10 -3.80 -15.48
C PHE A 40 0.01 -3.79 -16.56
N THR A 41 -0.56 -4.95 -16.90
CA THR A 41 -1.66 -5.08 -17.86
C THR A 41 -2.96 -4.53 -17.27
N ILE A 42 -3.28 -4.86 -16.02
CA ILE A 42 -4.47 -4.35 -15.29
C ILE A 42 -4.49 -2.82 -15.31
N THR A 43 -3.35 -2.21 -14.98
CA THR A 43 -3.19 -0.75 -14.86
C THR A 43 -3.01 -0.02 -16.21
N ARG A 44 -3.08 -0.74 -17.33
CA ARG A 44 -3.22 -0.18 -18.68
C ARG A 44 -4.69 -0.10 -19.15
N GLY A 45 -5.62 -0.67 -18.39
CA GLY A 45 -7.04 -0.64 -18.69
C GLY A 45 -7.63 0.78 -18.73
N PRO A 46 -8.89 0.92 -19.19
CA PRO A 46 -9.58 2.21 -19.22
C PRO A 46 -9.71 2.77 -17.80
N ALA A 47 -9.35 4.05 -17.64
CA ALA A 47 -9.56 4.78 -16.40
C ALA A 47 -10.99 5.33 -16.33
N GLU A 48 -11.62 5.24 -15.17
CA GLU A 48 -12.91 5.86 -14.90
C GLU A 48 -12.75 7.33 -14.51
N ARG A 49 -11.61 7.67 -13.89
CA ARG A 49 -11.27 9.02 -13.49
C ARG A 49 -9.89 9.39 -14.01
N ASN A 50 -9.80 10.57 -14.60
CA ASN A 50 -8.54 11.19 -14.96
C ASN A 50 -8.50 12.59 -14.34
N ARG A 51 -7.37 12.95 -13.72
CA ARG A 51 -7.16 14.27 -13.13
C ARG A 51 -5.74 14.72 -13.38
N SER A 52 -5.56 15.98 -13.74
CA SER A 52 -4.26 16.65 -13.80
C SER A 52 -4.02 17.38 -12.49
N HIS A 53 -2.81 17.26 -11.95
CA HIS A 53 -2.38 17.85 -10.68
C HIS A 53 -1.31 18.90 -10.91
N HIS A 54 -1.43 20.04 -10.22
CA HIS A 54 -0.44 21.12 -10.19
C HIS A 54 -0.25 21.66 -8.75
N PRO A 55 0.98 21.82 -8.25
CA PRO A 55 2.23 21.35 -8.86
C PRO A 55 2.25 19.83 -9.01
N ALA A 56 3.25 19.27 -9.71
CA ALA A 56 3.34 17.87 -10.12
C ALA A 56 3.19 16.85 -8.99
N THR A 57 3.14 17.31 -7.73
CA THR A 57 3.51 16.64 -6.50
C THR A 57 3.13 15.18 -6.53
N ILE A 58 4.04 14.37 -7.07
CA ILE A 58 4.58 13.21 -6.41
C ILE A 58 5.16 13.81 -5.13
N PRO A 59 4.51 13.65 -3.97
CA PRO A 59 5.06 14.21 -2.76
C PRO A 59 6.48 13.67 -2.56
N ASP A 60 7.41 14.59 -2.28
CA ASP A 60 8.76 14.22 -1.89
C ASP A 60 8.66 13.22 -0.74
N GLY A 61 9.32 12.07 -0.91
CA GLY A 61 9.27 11.00 0.07
C GLY A 61 8.24 9.90 -0.17
N LEU A 62 7.45 9.93 -1.26
CA LEU A 62 6.65 8.73 -1.66
C LEU A 62 7.52 7.48 -1.87
N THR A 63 8.80 7.68 -2.22
CA THR A 63 9.80 6.61 -2.34
C THR A 63 10.70 6.48 -1.11
N ALA A 64 10.51 7.33 -0.09
CA ALA A 64 11.26 7.23 1.15
C ALA A 64 10.92 5.90 1.84
N ARG A 65 11.94 5.18 2.27
CA ARG A 65 11.80 3.88 2.93
C ARG A 65 10.85 3.90 4.16
N PRO A 66 10.89 4.90 5.07
CA PRO A 66 9.96 4.95 6.19
C PRO A 66 8.50 5.00 5.73
N PHE A 67 8.23 5.82 4.71
CA PHE A 67 6.89 5.94 4.16
C PHE A 67 6.43 4.67 3.46
N GLN A 68 7.30 4.00 2.69
CA GLN A 68 6.96 2.73 2.05
C GLN A 68 6.64 1.62 3.07
N ALA A 69 7.37 1.58 4.20
CA ALA A 69 7.10 0.66 5.30
C ALA A 69 5.74 0.96 5.95
N LEU A 70 5.47 2.22 6.28
CA LEU A 70 4.18 2.66 6.81
C LEU A 70 3.02 2.32 5.86
N ARG A 71 3.16 2.61 4.57
CA ARG A 71 2.18 2.28 3.52
C ARG A 71 1.86 0.79 3.50
N THR A 72 2.87 -0.06 3.58
CA THR A 72 2.68 -1.52 3.55
C THR A 72 1.98 -2.04 4.81
N LEU A 73 2.14 -1.35 5.95
CA LEU A 73 1.42 -1.66 7.18
C LEU A 73 -0.05 -1.23 7.15
N VAL A 74 -0.32 -0.04 6.60
CA VAL A 74 -1.67 0.56 6.58
C VAL A 74 -2.51 0.04 5.42
N LEU A 75 -1.88 -0.25 4.27
CA LEU A 75 -2.52 -0.69 3.03
C LEU A 75 -1.91 -2.02 2.56
N PRO A 76 -2.09 -3.10 3.32
CA PRO A 76 -1.37 -4.35 3.10
C PRO A 76 -1.80 -5.12 1.85
N THR A 77 -2.95 -4.82 1.26
CA THR A 77 -3.42 -5.39 -0.02
C THR A 77 -2.99 -4.56 -1.23
N VAL A 78 -2.47 -3.35 -0.99
CA VAL A 78 -2.07 -2.43 -2.05
C VAL A 78 -0.61 -2.72 -2.43
N GLU A 79 -0.38 -3.06 -3.68
CA GLU A 79 0.95 -3.20 -4.27
C GLU A 79 1.41 -1.88 -4.90
N HIS A 80 2.70 -1.59 -4.85
CA HIS A 80 3.30 -0.41 -5.49
C HIS A 80 4.31 -0.83 -6.56
N LEU A 81 4.09 -0.35 -7.78
CA LEU A 81 5.00 -0.52 -8.91
C LEU A 81 5.57 0.85 -9.33
N GLY A 82 6.90 0.95 -9.32
CA GLY A 82 7.63 2.06 -9.94
C GLY A 82 8.09 1.66 -11.34
N LEU A 83 7.82 2.50 -12.34
CA LEU A 83 8.23 2.29 -13.71
C LEU A 83 9.13 3.43 -14.14
N THR A 84 10.36 3.12 -14.53
CA THR A 84 11.26 4.10 -15.13
C THR A 84 11.17 3.95 -16.64
N HIS A 85 10.75 4.99 -17.33
CA HIS A 85 10.74 5.07 -18.78
C HIS A 85 12.14 5.45 -19.29
N ASP A 86 12.51 5.08 -20.51
CA ASP A 86 13.82 5.41 -21.12
C ASP A 86 14.11 6.92 -21.13
N SER A 87 13.06 7.74 -21.13
CA SER A 87 13.11 9.20 -20.97
C SER A 87 13.57 9.70 -19.59
N GLY A 88 13.81 8.81 -18.63
CA GLY A 88 14.08 9.14 -17.22
C GLY A 88 12.85 9.49 -16.39
N ARG A 89 11.64 9.48 -16.97
CA ARG A 89 10.40 9.70 -16.22
C ARG A 89 10.04 8.49 -15.35
N HIS A 90 9.65 8.75 -14.11
CA HIS A 90 9.21 7.73 -13.16
C HIS A 90 7.69 7.77 -12.98
N GLU A 91 7.03 6.68 -13.32
CA GLU A 91 5.60 6.52 -13.14
C GLU A 91 5.33 5.62 -11.93
N HIS A 92 4.34 6.01 -11.13
CA HIS A 92 3.92 5.24 -9.95
C HIS A 92 2.57 4.58 -10.22
N ARG A 93 2.43 3.31 -9.85
CA ARG A 93 1.18 2.59 -9.92
C ARG A 93 0.87 1.92 -8.59
N TRP A 94 -0.36 2.07 -8.14
CA TRP A 94 -0.90 1.37 -6.98
C TRP A 94 -2.04 0.47 -7.44
N ILE A 95 -2.05 -0.77 -6.95
CA ILE A 95 -3.10 -1.74 -7.22
C ILE A 95 -3.55 -2.34 -5.90
N ASP A 96 -4.82 -2.24 -5.57
CA ASP A 96 -5.40 -3.03 -4.50
C ASP A 96 -5.71 -4.43 -5.03
N THR A 97 -5.02 -5.43 -4.49
CA THR A 97 -5.18 -6.83 -4.90
C THR A 97 -6.50 -7.44 -4.40
N HIS A 98 -7.19 -6.79 -3.46
CA HIS A 98 -8.46 -7.27 -2.92
C HIS A 98 -9.63 -7.00 -3.87
N ASP A 99 -9.77 -5.77 -4.36
CA ASP A 99 -10.92 -5.34 -5.18
C ASP A 99 -10.53 -4.91 -6.61
N HIS A 100 -9.25 -5.01 -6.96
CA HIS A 100 -8.68 -4.63 -8.26
C HIS A 100 -8.78 -3.13 -8.59
N SER A 101 -9.06 -2.28 -7.60
CA SER A 101 -8.90 -0.83 -7.75
C SER A 101 -7.45 -0.49 -8.05
N TRP A 102 -7.25 0.54 -8.88
CA TRP A 102 -5.91 0.98 -9.21
C TRP A 102 -5.82 2.49 -9.44
N ALA A 103 -4.62 3.01 -9.21
CA ALA A 103 -4.24 4.37 -9.55
C ALA A 103 -2.88 4.38 -10.26
N ARG A 104 -2.76 5.18 -11.31
CA ARG A 104 -1.52 5.45 -12.03
C ARG A 104 -1.24 6.94 -11.96
N LEU A 105 -0.02 7.29 -11.61
CA LEU A 105 0.48 8.66 -11.56
C LEU A 105 1.65 8.80 -12.53
N THR A 106 1.46 9.62 -13.57
CA THR A 106 2.40 9.84 -14.65
C THR A 106 2.87 11.30 -14.64
N PRO A 107 4.16 11.58 -14.38
CA PRO A 107 4.70 12.93 -14.50
C PRO A 107 4.59 13.47 -15.92
N GLN A 108 4.14 14.72 -16.03
CA GLN A 108 4.10 15.51 -17.25
C GLN A 108 5.07 16.69 -17.10
N GLY A 109 6.35 16.42 -17.35
CA GLY A 109 7.42 17.42 -17.16
C GLY A 109 7.77 17.62 -15.69
N VAL A 110 8.17 18.84 -15.32
CA VAL A 110 8.68 19.17 -13.97
C VAL A 110 7.56 19.52 -12.99
N ASP A 111 6.48 20.13 -13.48
CA ASP A 111 5.48 20.78 -12.61
C ASP A 111 4.04 20.23 -12.75
N HIS A 112 3.83 19.17 -13.53
CA HIS A 112 2.52 18.53 -13.65
C HIS A 112 2.61 17.02 -13.54
N ALA A 113 1.55 16.38 -13.04
CA ALA A 113 1.37 14.94 -13.10
C ALA A 113 -0.11 14.62 -13.38
N ASP A 114 -0.34 13.63 -14.23
CA ASP A 114 -1.67 13.10 -14.48
C ASP A 114 -1.88 11.86 -13.63
N SER A 115 -3.00 11.82 -12.92
CA SER A 115 -3.51 10.61 -12.30
C SER A 115 -4.64 10.00 -13.14
N ALA A 116 -4.61 8.68 -13.28
CA ALA A 116 -5.66 7.88 -13.86
C ALA A 116 -6.06 6.80 -12.85
N GLU A 117 -7.36 6.58 -12.63
CA GLU A 117 -7.85 5.65 -11.61
C GLU A 117 -9.06 4.83 -12.09
N HIS A 118 -9.22 3.66 -11.48
CA HIS A 118 -10.37 2.77 -11.60
C HIS A 118 -10.73 2.22 -10.21
N GLY A 119 -12.02 2.06 -9.93
CA GLY A 119 -12.49 1.59 -8.61
C GLY A 119 -12.42 2.70 -7.56
N HIS A 120 -12.04 2.37 -6.33
CA HIS A 120 -11.86 3.38 -5.28
C HIS A 120 -10.61 4.26 -5.54
N SER A 121 -10.55 5.46 -4.94
CA SER A 121 -9.46 6.41 -5.22
C SER A 121 -8.20 6.11 -4.41
N LEU A 122 -7.35 5.21 -4.93
CA LEU A 122 -6.05 4.92 -4.32
C LEU A 122 -5.11 6.13 -4.31
N TYR A 123 -5.21 7.04 -5.28
CA TYR A 123 -4.40 8.25 -5.27
C TYR A 123 -4.72 9.10 -4.03
N ALA A 124 -6.01 9.37 -3.77
CA ALA A 124 -6.41 10.14 -2.61
C ALA A 124 -5.97 9.48 -1.29
N THR A 125 -6.16 8.16 -1.17
CA THR A 125 -5.71 7.38 0.00
C THR A 125 -4.20 7.50 0.23
N MET A 126 -3.40 7.41 -0.84
CA MET A 126 -1.95 7.54 -0.76
C MET A 126 -1.50 8.94 -0.33
N ILE A 127 -2.15 9.99 -0.86
CA ILE A 127 -1.85 11.38 -0.50
C ILE A 127 -2.26 11.68 0.94
N GLU A 128 -3.39 11.17 1.41
CA GLU A 128 -3.83 11.31 2.80
C GLU A 128 -2.81 10.69 3.76
N LEU A 129 -2.38 9.45 3.48
CA LEU A 129 -1.39 8.76 4.29
C LEU A 129 -0.03 9.48 4.28
N HIS A 130 0.41 9.97 3.12
CA HIS A 130 1.65 10.76 3.02
C HIS A 130 1.56 12.06 3.81
N THR A 131 0.44 12.78 3.68
CA THR A 131 0.20 14.03 4.42
C THR A 131 0.23 13.81 5.93
N GLN A 132 -0.36 12.72 6.42
CA GLN A 132 -0.30 12.35 7.84
C GLN A 132 1.15 12.08 8.29
N TRP A 133 1.93 11.33 7.51
CA TRP A 133 3.33 11.04 7.81
C TRP A 133 4.20 12.31 7.84
N GLU A 134 3.96 13.24 6.92
CA GLU A 134 4.61 14.56 6.88
C GLU A 134 4.26 15.40 8.12
N GLN A 135 2.99 15.44 8.51
CA GLN A 135 2.52 16.17 9.69
C GLN A 135 3.14 15.62 10.99
N HIS A 136 3.49 14.34 11.03
CA HIS A 136 4.23 13.73 12.13
C HIS A 136 5.75 13.96 12.06
N GLY A 137 6.24 14.72 11.08
CA GLY A 137 7.64 15.08 10.92
C GLY A 137 8.48 14.01 10.24
N ARG A 138 7.88 13.24 9.32
CA ARG A 138 8.56 12.16 8.57
C ARG A 138 9.27 11.13 9.45
N PRO A 139 8.59 10.56 10.47
CA PRO A 139 9.23 9.65 11.40
C PRO A 139 9.77 8.39 10.70
N GLU A 140 10.93 7.92 11.19
CA GLU A 140 11.46 6.59 10.90
C GLU A 140 10.52 5.49 11.39
N ILE A 141 10.54 4.31 10.74
CA ILE A 141 9.62 3.23 11.08
C ILE A 141 9.80 2.71 12.52
N THR A 142 11.01 2.84 13.08
CA THR A 142 11.34 2.43 14.45
C THR A 142 10.70 3.29 15.53
N ARG A 143 10.17 4.46 15.16
CA ARG A 143 9.36 5.29 16.06
C ARG A 143 7.92 4.81 16.14
N TYR A 144 7.47 4.01 15.17
CA TYR A 144 6.16 3.40 15.25
C TYR A 144 6.19 2.15 16.12
N GLY A 145 5.03 1.78 16.63
CA GLY A 145 4.80 0.47 17.19
C GLY A 145 3.36 0.03 17.04
N LEU A 146 3.11 -1.22 17.46
CA LEU A 146 1.83 -1.87 17.31
C LEU A 146 1.33 -2.32 18.67
N THR A 147 0.05 -2.09 18.94
CA THR A 147 -0.70 -2.74 20.01
C THR A 147 -1.68 -3.73 19.39
N VAL A 148 -1.61 -4.99 19.79
CA VAL A 148 -2.49 -6.07 19.34
C VAL A 148 -3.42 -6.43 20.48
N HIS A 149 -4.72 -6.23 20.27
CA HIS A 149 -5.75 -6.63 21.20
C HIS A 149 -6.19 -8.08 20.94
N PRO A 150 -6.62 -8.82 21.98
CA PRO A 150 -7.12 -10.19 21.81
C PRO A 150 -8.34 -10.32 20.90
N ASP A 151 -9.10 -9.25 20.71
CA ASP A 151 -10.27 -9.19 19.82
C ASP A 151 -9.90 -9.04 18.33
N GLY A 152 -8.61 -8.98 18.01
CA GLY A 152 -8.10 -8.79 16.65
C GLY A 152 -7.92 -7.32 16.25
N THR A 153 -8.26 -6.36 17.11
CA THR A 153 -8.01 -4.94 16.86
C THR A 153 -6.53 -4.64 16.97
N HIS A 154 -5.98 -3.99 15.96
CA HIS A 154 -4.58 -3.60 15.91
C HIS A 154 -4.48 -2.07 15.90
N LEU A 155 -3.72 -1.49 16.84
CA LEU A 155 -3.52 -0.05 16.93
C LEU A 155 -2.08 0.30 16.58
N LEU A 156 -1.89 1.12 15.55
CA LEU A 156 -0.61 1.72 15.21
C LEU A 156 -0.44 3.01 16.01
N TRP A 157 0.70 3.15 16.65
CA TRP A 157 1.05 4.31 17.47
C TRP A 157 2.44 4.84 17.15
N LEU A 158 2.70 6.08 17.55
CA LEU A 158 3.97 6.79 17.34
C LEU A 158 4.60 7.15 18.68
N ASP A 159 5.87 6.78 18.85
CA ASP A 159 6.72 6.88 20.04
C ASP A 159 6.22 6.11 21.27
N THR A 160 4.94 6.20 21.62
CA THR A 160 4.35 5.51 22.78
C THR A 160 2.97 4.92 22.48
N PRO A 161 2.53 3.85 23.17
CA PRO A 161 1.22 3.23 22.97
C PRO A 161 -0.01 4.12 23.21
N GLU A 162 0.14 5.26 23.87
CA GLU A 162 -0.93 6.24 24.12
C GLU A 162 -1.13 7.18 22.92
N CYS A 163 -0.11 7.32 22.07
CA CYS A 163 -0.12 8.19 20.89
C CYS A 163 -0.62 7.41 19.66
N ILE A 164 -1.90 7.02 19.68
CA ILE A 164 -2.52 6.28 18.58
C ILE A 164 -2.59 7.14 17.32
N VAL A 165 -2.03 6.62 16.24
CA VAL A 165 -2.04 7.25 14.90
C VAL A 165 -3.17 6.68 14.05
N ARG A 166 -3.43 5.37 14.17
CA ARG A 166 -4.45 4.67 13.36
C ARG A 166 -4.86 3.33 13.98
N THR A 167 -6.12 2.96 13.80
CA THR A 167 -6.56 1.56 13.94
C THR A 167 -6.36 0.87 12.60
N LEU A 168 -5.63 -0.25 12.59
CA LEU A 168 -5.41 -1.05 11.38
C LEU A 168 -6.58 -2.01 11.20
N GLU A 169 -7.11 -2.03 9.99
CA GLU A 169 -8.16 -2.98 9.65
C GLU A 169 -7.58 -4.40 9.59
N PRO A 170 -8.32 -5.40 10.11
CA PRO A 170 -7.96 -6.79 9.89
C PRO A 170 -7.91 -7.06 8.39
N LEU A 171 -6.93 -7.85 7.96
CA LEU A 171 -6.85 -8.28 6.57
C LEU A 171 -8.16 -8.96 6.16
N PRO A 172 -8.70 -8.66 4.96
CA PRO A 172 -9.78 -9.47 4.44
C PRO A 172 -9.29 -10.92 4.32
N PRO A 173 -10.16 -11.91 4.60
CA PRO A 173 -9.79 -13.31 4.43
C PRO A 173 -9.32 -13.52 2.99
N VAL A 174 -8.25 -14.30 2.81
CA VAL A 174 -7.77 -14.67 1.47
C VAL A 174 -8.93 -15.40 0.78
N SER A 175 -9.58 -14.73 -0.16
CA SER A 175 -10.62 -15.36 -0.96
C SER A 175 -9.91 -16.30 -1.91
N ALA A 176 -10.11 -17.61 -1.75
CA ALA A 176 -9.70 -18.59 -2.75
C ALA A 176 -10.35 -18.16 -4.07
N ARG A 177 -9.54 -17.83 -5.08
CA ARG A 177 -10.07 -17.52 -6.42
C ARG A 177 -10.90 -18.72 -6.87
N SER A 178 -12.18 -18.50 -7.12
CA SER A 178 -12.98 -19.40 -7.96
C SER A 178 -12.28 -19.46 -9.32
N GLU A 179 -11.85 -20.67 -9.73
CA GLU A 179 -11.26 -20.96 -11.03
C GLU A 179 -12.20 -20.49 -12.15
N GLY A 180 -12.00 -19.27 -12.61
CA GLY A 180 -12.80 -18.62 -13.64
C GLY A 180 -12.12 -18.71 -15.00
N ASN A 181 -12.37 -19.83 -15.68
CA ASN A 181 -12.46 -20.01 -17.13
C ASN A 181 -11.63 -19.04 -18.01
N ILE A 182 -10.47 -19.50 -18.50
CA ILE A 182 -9.76 -18.87 -19.62
C ILE A 182 -10.67 -19.01 -20.86
N PRO A 183 -11.08 -17.93 -21.54
CA PRO A 183 -11.79 -18.08 -22.80
C PRO A 183 -10.81 -18.62 -23.85
N GLU A 184 -11.07 -19.85 -24.32
CA GLU A 184 -10.39 -20.39 -25.49
C GLU A 184 -10.58 -19.44 -26.67
N HIS A 185 -9.47 -18.86 -27.14
CA HIS A 185 -9.42 -18.18 -28.43
C HIS A 185 -9.67 -19.24 -29.52
N ARG A 186 -10.94 -19.37 -29.93
CA ARG A 186 -11.30 -20.03 -31.18
C ARG A 186 -10.61 -19.28 -32.32
N GLY A 187 -9.74 -20.00 -33.03
CA GLY A 187 -9.18 -19.57 -34.30
C GLY A 187 -10.28 -19.16 -35.27
N ILE A 188 -9.98 -18.11 -36.04
CA ILE A 188 -10.78 -17.67 -37.18
C ILE A 188 -9.99 -18.12 -38.44
N PRO A 189 -10.69 -18.68 -39.46
CA PRO A 189 -10.09 -19.38 -40.60
C PRO A 189 -9.26 -18.50 -41.54
#